data_AF-Q0E1G2-F1
#
_entry.id   AF-Q0E1G2-F1
#
_cell.length_a   1.000
_cell.length_b   1.000
_cell.length_c   1.000
_cell.angle_alpha   90.00
_cell.angle_beta   90.00
_cell.angle_gamma   90.00
#
_symmetry.space_group_name_H-M   'P 1'
#
loop_
_entity.id
_entity.type
_entity.pdbx_description
1 polymer ?
#
loop_
_entity_poly.entity_id
_entity_poly.type
_entity_poly.pdbx_seq_one_letter_code
_entity_poly.pdbx_strand_id
1 'polypeptide(L)'
;GKLNSIIREQGLRDVGQLEQDLVFGDAGTKELINFLRTQLGVSRENKLRLLMIYAAINPDKFESDKGEKLMQLAGLSTDDMIAVSNMRCLCGPDTKKSSGGGFTFKFDVHKKKHGLRKERTGEESTWALSRFYPVLEDLIEKLSKGELPKDEYYCMNDPSPSFHGLPMSSSVRTSPAHQPAHSMRSRRTGGTWARPRGSDDGYSSDSVLKHSSSDFKKLGQRIFVFVIGGATRSELRAVHKLTSKLKREVILGSSSLDDPPQFITKLKMMSVDELTLDDLQI
;
A
#
# COMPACT_ATOMS: atom_id res chain seq x y z
N GLY A 1 26.81 0.32 17.80
CA GLY A 1 26.48 0.93 16.50
C GLY A 1 25.58 2.14 16.70
N LYS A 2 25.72 3.16 15.85
CA LYS A 2 25.00 4.46 15.96
C LYS A 2 23.48 4.29 16.12
N LEU A 3 22.88 3.36 15.37
CA LEU A 3 21.44 3.05 15.43
C LEU A 3 20.99 2.59 16.83
N ASN A 4 21.73 1.66 17.45
CA ASN A 4 21.38 1.14 18.77
C ASN A 4 21.49 2.22 19.86
N SER A 5 22.38 3.21 19.68
CA SER A 5 22.46 4.37 20.58
C SER A 5 21.19 5.21 20.49
N ILE A 6 20.77 5.55 19.27
CA ILE A 6 19.56 6.32 19.00
C ILE A 6 18.31 5.61 19.55
N ILE A 7 18.19 4.29 19.33
CA ILE A 7 17.08 3.48 19.85
C ILE A 7 16.96 3.59 21.37
N ARG A 8 18.10 3.54 22.07
CA ARG A 8 18.14 3.64 23.54
C ARG A 8 17.87 5.06 24.02
N GLU A 9 18.54 6.04 23.42
CA GLU A 9 18.44 7.46 23.81
C GLU A 9 17.03 8.03 23.61
N GLN A 10 16.34 7.63 22.55
CA GLN A 10 15.00 8.11 22.25
C GLN A 10 13.88 7.21 22.79
N GLY A 11 14.22 6.13 23.52
CA GLY A 11 13.22 5.20 24.06
C GLY A 11 12.37 4.51 22.98
N LEU A 12 12.92 4.29 21.78
CA LEU A 12 12.14 3.84 20.61
C LEU A 12 11.56 2.42 20.77
N ARG A 13 12.09 1.62 21.69
CA ARG A 13 11.54 0.29 21.98
C ARG A 13 10.14 0.38 22.57
N ASP A 14 9.97 1.23 23.58
CA ASP A 14 8.69 1.38 24.27
C ASP A 14 7.67 2.08 23.38
N VAL A 15 8.11 3.09 22.62
CA VAL A 15 7.28 3.74 21.58
C VAL A 15 6.81 2.71 20.56
N GLY A 16 7.74 1.95 19.96
CA GLY A 16 7.42 0.98 18.92
C GLY A 16 6.54 -0.16 19.41
N GLN A 17 6.68 -0.58 20.67
CA GLN A 17 5.79 -1.58 21.27
C GLN A 17 4.36 -1.05 21.36
N LEU A 18 4.18 0.16 21.89
CA LEU A 18 2.86 0.76 22.02
C LEU A 18 2.22 1.07 20.66
N GLU A 19 3.00 1.51 19.66
CA GLU A 19 2.50 1.67 18.28
C GLU A 19 1.89 0.36 17.76
N GLN A 20 2.53 -0.79 18.00
CA GLN A 20 2.01 -2.10 17.59
C GLN A 20 0.79 -2.50 18.39
N ASP A 21 0.87 -2.40 19.71
CA ASP A 21 -0.20 -2.83 20.60
C ASP A 21 -1.50 -2.06 20.31
N LEU A 22 -1.41 -0.76 19.97
CA LEU A 22 -2.57 0.02 19.53
C LEU A 22 -3.18 -0.56 18.24
N VAL A 23 -2.34 -0.83 17.22
CA VAL A 23 -2.81 -1.30 15.90
C VAL A 23 -3.40 -2.71 15.97
N PHE A 24 -2.86 -3.60 16.80
CA PHE A 24 -3.36 -4.97 17.00
C PHE A 24 -4.47 -5.07 18.05
N GLY A 25 -4.73 -3.99 18.79
CA GLY A 25 -5.79 -3.91 19.81
C GLY A 25 -5.38 -4.50 21.17
N ASP A 26 -4.08 -4.74 21.37
CA ASP A 26 -3.49 -5.18 22.65
C ASP A 26 -3.39 -4.03 23.67
N ALA A 27 -3.42 -2.78 23.20
CA ALA A 27 -3.43 -1.56 24.03
C ALA A 27 -4.56 -0.60 23.62
N GLY A 28 -5.01 0.22 24.57
CA GLY A 28 -6.04 1.22 24.36
C GLY A 28 -5.72 2.58 24.96
N THR A 29 -6.78 3.34 25.26
CA THR A 29 -6.67 4.71 25.77
C THR A 29 -5.92 4.80 27.11
N LYS A 30 -6.06 3.78 27.97
CA LYS A 30 -5.45 3.77 29.30
C LYS A 30 -3.93 3.65 29.21
N GLU A 31 -3.45 2.74 28.39
CA GLU A 31 -2.04 2.46 28.16
C GLU A 31 -1.37 3.67 27.48
N LEU A 32 -2.06 4.29 26.52
CA LEU A 32 -1.63 5.54 25.89
C LEU A 32 -1.48 6.68 26.91
N ILE A 33 -2.50 6.91 27.75
CA ILE A 33 -2.45 7.94 28.79
C ILE A 33 -1.31 7.67 29.78
N ASN A 34 -1.14 6.41 30.19
CA ASN A 34 -0.07 6.03 31.10
C ASN A 34 1.30 6.33 30.47
N PHE A 35 1.50 5.93 29.21
CA PHE A 35 2.73 6.18 28.48
C PHE A 35 3.06 7.68 28.38
N LEU A 36 2.09 8.52 28.01
CA LEU A 36 2.28 9.96 27.92
C LEU A 36 2.63 10.62 29.27
N ARG A 37 2.13 10.06 30.38
CA ARG A 37 2.45 10.54 31.74
C ARG A 37 3.83 10.10 32.22
N THR A 38 4.23 8.86 31.93
CA THR A 38 5.46 8.26 32.46
C THR A 38 6.68 8.58 31.61
N GLN A 39 6.53 8.67 30.29
CA GLN A 39 7.65 8.77 29.34
C GLN A 39 7.82 10.20 28.82
N LEU A 40 8.22 11.11 29.71
CA LEU A 40 8.36 12.54 29.40
C LEU A 40 9.47 12.84 28.39
N GLY A 41 10.55 12.05 28.37
CA GLY A 41 11.72 12.22 27.50
C GLY A 41 11.53 11.84 26.03
N VAL A 42 10.36 11.32 25.66
CA VAL A 42 10.04 10.97 24.27
C VAL A 42 9.86 12.25 23.43
N SER A 43 10.37 12.23 22.20
CA SER A 43 10.28 13.38 21.30
C SER A 43 8.82 13.76 20.99
N ARG A 44 8.60 15.06 20.76
CA ARG A 44 7.30 15.60 20.34
C ARG A 44 6.76 14.88 19.09
N GLU A 45 7.64 14.58 18.14
CA GLU A 45 7.28 13.85 16.92
C GLU A 45 6.75 12.44 17.20
N ASN A 46 7.42 11.69 18.08
CA ASN A 46 6.97 10.33 18.44
C ASN A 46 5.62 10.36 19.18
N LYS A 47 5.41 11.34 20.07
CA LYS A 47 4.11 11.55 20.73
C LYS A 47 3.01 11.88 19.72
N LEU A 48 3.30 12.75 18.74
CA LEU A 48 2.38 13.09 17.66
C LEU A 48 2.03 11.86 16.81
N ARG A 49 3.02 11.09 16.36
CA ARG A 49 2.80 9.86 15.59
C ARG A 49 1.88 8.89 16.32
N LEU A 50 2.12 8.69 17.61
CA LEU A 50 1.32 7.80 18.44
C LEU A 50 -0.15 8.25 18.50
N LEU A 51 -0.38 9.56 18.60
CA LEU A 51 -1.73 10.13 18.59
C LEU A 51 -2.39 10.06 17.21
N MET A 52 -1.62 10.22 16.12
CA MET A 52 -2.13 10.02 14.76
C MET A 52 -2.55 8.56 14.52
N ILE A 53 -1.76 7.59 14.99
CA ILE A 53 -2.12 6.17 14.94
C ILE A 53 -3.41 5.93 15.74
N TYR A 54 -3.47 6.46 16.96
CA TYR A 54 -4.63 6.32 17.82
C TYR A 54 -5.90 6.96 17.22
N ALA A 55 -5.76 8.10 16.54
CA ALA A 55 -6.85 8.79 15.82
C ALA A 55 -7.35 7.99 14.64
N ALA A 56 -6.44 7.37 13.86
CA ALA A 56 -6.82 6.49 12.75
C ALA A 56 -7.57 5.23 13.23
N ILE A 57 -7.28 4.72 14.43
CA ILE A 57 -7.95 3.54 15.00
C ILE A 57 -9.28 3.91 15.68
N ASN A 58 -9.37 5.10 16.27
CA ASN A 58 -10.53 5.54 17.06
C ASN A 58 -10.96 6.97 16.68
N PRO A 59 -11.49 7.20 15.47
CA PRO A 59 -11.87 8.55 15.02
C PRO A 59 -12.90 9.19 15.96
N ASP A 60 -13.92 8.44 16.38
CA ASP A 60 -14.96 8.87 17.33
C ASP A 60 -14.40 9.45 18.64
N LYS A 61 -13.24 8.96 19.10
CA LYS A 61 -12.68 9.36 20.40
C LYS A 61 -12.01 10.73 20.35
N PHE A 62 -11.73 11.24 19.15
CA PHE A 62 -11.15 12.57 18.95
C PHE A 62 -12.19 13.67 18.66
N GLU A 63 -13.45 13.32 18.46
CA GLU A 63 -14.54 14.30 18.28
C GLU A 63 -14.98 14.98 19.59
N SER A 64 -14.50 14.50 20.74
CA SER A 64 -14.90 14.97 22.06
C SER A 64 -13.77 15.67 22.80
N ASP A 65 -14.11 16.34 23.92
CA ASP A 65 -13.20 16.91 24.94
C ASP A 65 -12.05 15.96 25.37
N LYS A 66 -12.21 14.64 25.16
CA LYS A 66 -11.15 13.65 25.38
C LYS A 66 -9.95 13.85 24.45
N GLY A 67 -10.17 14.24 23.19
CA GLY A 67 -9.11 14.49 22.21
C GLY A 67 -8.24 15.68 22.64
N GLU A 68 -8.87 16.79 23.02
CA GLU A 68 -8.18 17.99 23.51
C GLU A 68 -7.35 17.70 24.77
N LYS A 69 -7.90 16.95 25.73
CA LYS A 69 -7.16 16.53 26.93
C LYS A 69 -5.96 15.65 26.60
N LEU A 70 -6.06 14.76 25.60
CA LEU A 70 -4.92 13.96 25.14
C LEU A 70 -3.84 14.83 24.49
N MET A 71 -4.21 15.86 23.73
CA MET A 71 -3.26 16.81 23.14
C MET A 71 -2.51 17.59 24.22
N GLN A 72 -3.24 18.12 25.20
CA GLN A 72 -2.67 18.84 26.34
C GLN A 72 -1.72 17.94 27.14
N LEU A 73 -2.12 16.68 27.39
CA LEU A 73 -1.29 15.71 28.09
C LEU A 73 0.01 15.40 27.33
N ALA A 74 -0.06 15.33 25.99
CA ALA A 74 1.10 15.06 25.15
C ALA A 74 2.02 16.28 24.95
N GLY A 75 1.57 17.49 25.34
CA GLY A 75 2.30 18.74 25.16
C GLY A 75 2.47 19.11 23.68
N LEU A 76 1.48 18.81 22.84
CA LEU A 76 1.51 19.10 21.41
C LEU A 76 0.98 20.50 21.10
N SER A 77 1.42 21.07 19.97
CA SER A 77 0.95 22.40 19.54
C SER A 77 -0.37 22.33 18.77
N THR A 78 -0.99 23.48 18.54
CA THR A 78 -2.16 23.61 17.65
C THR A 78 -1.88 23.09 16.24
N ASP A 79 -0.68 23.33 15.71
CA ASP A 79 -0.29 22.82 14.38
C ASP A 79 -0.21 21.29 14.33
N ASP A 80 0.17 20.65 15.44
CA ASP A 80 0.13 19.18 15.52
C ASP A 80 -1.31 18.66 15.56
N MET A 81 -2.20 19.41 16.20
CA MET A 81 -3.63 19.09 16.24
C MET A 81 -4.24 19.10 14.85
N ILE A 82 -3.79 20.00 13.95
CA ILE A 82 -4.21 20.00 12.54
C ILE A 82 -3.85 18.66 11.89
N ALA A 83 -2.63 18.16 12.07
CA ALA A 83 -2.24 16.86 11.53
C ALA A 83 -3.07 15.70 12.09
N VAL A 84 -3.34 15.68 13.40
CA VAL A 84 -4.17 14.64 14.03
C VAL A 84 -5.61 14.71 13.52
N SER A 85 -6.18 15.92 13.41
CA SER A 85 -7.53 16.14 12.88
C SER A 85 -7.62 15.68 11.42
N ASN A 86 -6.61 16.02 10.60
CA ASN A 86 -6.56 15.68 9.19
C ASN A 86 -6.38 14.18 8.91
N MET A 87 -5.99 13.37 9.90
CA MET A 87 -6.05 11.91 9.77
C MET A 87 -7.45 11.42 9.40
N ARG A 88 -8.51 12.14 9.81
CA ARG A 88 -9.90 11.84 9.43
C ARG A 88 -10.16 12.01 7.93
N CYS A 89 -9.42 12.88 7.23
CA CYS A 89 -9.60 13.08 5.80
C CYS A 89 -9.06 11.89 5.00
N LEU A 90 -8.15 11.12 5.60
CA LEU A 90 -7.58 9.90 5.01
C LEU A 90 -8.39 8.65 5.38
N CYS A 91 -9.18 8.72 6.45
CA CYS A 91 -10.09 7.65 6.87
C CYS A 91 -11.48 7.97 6.27
N GLY A 92 -11.94 7.20 5.29
CA GLY A 92 -13.21 7.48 4.60
C GLY A 92 -14.39 7.71 5.56
N PRO A 93 -15.42 8.47 5.15
CA PRO A 93 -16.51 8.86 6.04
C PRO A 93 -17.20 7.63 6.63
N ASP A 94 -17.41 7.64 7.95
CA ASP A 94 -18.26 6.67 8.62
C ASP A 94 -19.63 6.69 7.94
N THR A 95 -19.98 5.56 7.31
CA THR A 95 -21.24 5.40 6.59
C THR A 95 -22.45 5.52 7.51
N LYS A 96 -22.83 6.73 7.89
CA LYS A 96 -24.25 7.09 7.94
C LYS A 96 -24.67 7.31 6.49
N LYS A 97 -25.43 6.33 5.97
CA LYS A 97 -26.03 6.32 4.63
C LYS A 97 -26.44 7.73 4.16
N SER A 98 -25.71 8.30 3.20
CA SER A 98 -26.28 9.13 2.16
C SER A 98 -25.37 9.12 0.93
N SER A 99 -26.01 8.84 -0.20
CA SER A 99 -25.56 8.94 -1.59
C SER A 99 -24.44 9.92 -1.91
N GLY A 100 -23.43 9.44 -2.65
CA GLY A 100 -22.45 10.26 -3.36
C GLY A 100 -21.23 9.42 -3.72
N GLY A 101 -21.07 9.09 -5.01
CA GLY A 101 -19.97 8.26 -5.49
C GLY A 101 -18.61 8.91 -5.23
N GLY A 102 -17.92 8.41 -4.21
CA GLY A 102 -16.53 8.74 -3.90
C GLY A 102 -15.80 7.45 -3.55
N PHE A 103 -14.66 7.23 -4.21
CA PHE A 103 -13.76 6.11 -3.96
C PHE A 103 -13.42 6.06 -2.46
N THR A 104 -14.01 5.09 -1.75
CA THR A 104 -13.85 4.94 -0.29
C THR A 104 -12.85 3.81 -0.06
N PHE A 105 -11.65 4.14 0.44
CA PHE A 105 -10.80 3.13 1.06
C PHE A 105 -11.50 2.63 2.31
N LYS A 106 -12.21 1.49 2.21
CA LYS A 106 -12.86 0.88 3.37
C LYS A 106 -11.81 0.16 4.18
N PHE A 107 -11.16 0.88 5.08
CA PHE A 107 -10.64 0.24 6.27
C PHE A 107 -11.86 -0.32 7.00
N ASP A 108 -11.97 -1.64 7.06
CA ASP A 108 -13.04 -2.36 7.75
C ASP A 108 -12.92 -2.07 9.27
N VAL A 109 -13.35 -0.87 9.68
CA VAL A 109 -13.50 -0.40 11.06
C VAL A 109 -14.88 -0.84 11.58
N HIS A 110 -15.38 -2.01 11.16
CA HIS A 110 -16.52 -2.59 11.83
C HIS A 110 -16.07 -3.09 13.18
N LYS A 111 -16.39 -2.31 14.23
CA LYS A 111 -16.50 -2.68 15.65
C LYS A 111 -16.37 -4.19 15.90
N LYS A 112 -15.15 -4.71 15.91
CA LYS A 112 -14.83 -6.05 16.36
C LYS A 112 -13.80 -5.89 17.44
N LYS A 113 -13.91 -6.69 18.50
CA LYS A 113 -13.00 -6.79 19.63
C LYS A 113 -11.54 -7.17 19.25
N HIS A 114 -11.19 -7.15 17.98
CA HIS A 114 -9.88 -7.50 17.43
C HIS A 114 -9.37 -6.26 16.68
N GLY A 115 -8.12 -5.85 16.92
CA GLY A 115 -7.59 -4.57 16.43
C GLY A 115 -7.63 -4.38 14.92
N LEU A 116 -7.22 -3.17 14.50
CA LEU A 116 -7.23 -2.71 13.11
C LEU A 116 -6.49 -3.67 12.16
N ARG A 117 -5.47 -4.38 12.67
CA ARG A 117 -4.77 -5.43 11.94
C ARG A 117 -4.88 -6.76 12.66
N LYS A 118 -4.99 -7.83 11.88
CA LYS A 118 -4.93 -9.20 12.38
C LYS A 118 -3.48 -9.64 12.40
N GLU A 119 -3.09 -10.37 13.44
CA GLU A 119 -1.79 -10.99 13.50
C GLU A 119 -1.66 -12.09 12.43
N ARG A 120 -0.50 -12.17 11.79
CA ARG A 120 -0.25 -13.20 10.77
C ARG A 120 0.09 -14.52 11.44
N THR A 121 -0.76 -15.51 11.22
CA THR A 121 -0.52 -16.89 11.63
C THR A 121 0.50 -17.53 10.68
N GLY A 122 1.71 -17.87 11.16
CA GLY A 122 2.66 -18.71 10.42
C GLY A 122 3.99 -18.08 9.98
N GLU A 123 4.23 -16.78 10.21
CA GLU A 123 5.58 -16.20 10.17
C GLU A 123 6.02 -15.93 11.61
N GLU A 124 6.95 -16.73 12.13
CA GLU A 124 7.63 -16.38 13.38
C GLU A 124 8.30 -15.02 13.17
N SER A 125 7.79 -14.00 13.85
CA SER A 125 8.44 -12.70 13.87
C SER A 125 9.78 -12.86 14.58
N THR A 126 10.84 -13.00 13.79
CA THR A 126 12.23 -13.08 14.28
C THR A 126 12.61 -11.84 15.11
N TRP A 127 11.86 -10.74 14.98
CA TRP A 127 12.09 -9.47 15.65
C TRP A 127 10.86 -9.03 16.44
N ALA A 128 11.06 -8.70 17.73
CA ALA A 128 10.01 -8.31 18.67
C ALA A 128 9.16 -7.11 18.21
N LEU A 129 9.73 -6.19 17.42
CA LEU A 129 9.05 -5.00 16.91
C LEU A 129 8.80 -5.08 15.39
N SER A 130 8.34 -6.23 14.88
CA SER A 130 8.08 -6.38 13.44
C SER A 130 6.79 -7.13 13.10
N ARG A 131 5.79 -7.07 13.99
CA ARG A 131 4.47 -7.70 13.76
C ARG A 131 3.67 -7.01 12.64
N PHE A 132 3.81 -5.69 12.51
CA PHE A 132 3.06 -4.90 11.53
C PHE A 132 3.49 -5.21 10.09
N TYR A 133 2.51 -5.36 9.21
CA TYR A 133 2.68 -5.44 7.77
C TYR A 133 1.84 -4.34 7.09
N PRO A 134 2.23 -3.80 5.92
CA PRO A 134 1.42 -2.81 5.18
C PRO A 134 0.15 -3.41 4.55
N VAL A 135 -0.90 -2.61 4.38
CA VAL A 135 -2.18 -3.09 3.78
C VAL A 135 -1.95 -3.60 2.38
N LEU A 136 -1.05 -2.93 1.67
CA LEU A 136 -0.61 -3.31 0.34
C LEU A 136 -0.18 -4.79 0.24
N GLU A 137 0.43 -5.35 1.29
CA GLU A 137 0.85 -6.74 1.28
C GLU A 137 -0.34 -7.72 1.17
N ASP A 138 -1.44 -7.44 1.88
CA ASP A 138 -2.68 -8.24 1.82
C ASP A 138 -3.39 -8.07 0.48
N LEU A 139 -3.42 -6.84 -0.06
CA LEU A 139 -4.04 -6.56 -1.36
C LEU A 139 -3.34 -7.30 -2.50
N ILE A 140 -2.00 -7.31 -2.51
CA ILE A 140 -1.23 -8.03 -3.53
C ILE A 140 -1.42 -9.55 -3.39
N GLU A 141 -1.47 -10.08 -2.17
CA GLU A 141 -1.74 -11.50 -1.94
C GLU A 141 -3.13 -11.91 -2.44
N LYS A 142 -4.17 -11.13 -2.12
CA LYS A 142 -5.54 -11.34 -2.61
C LYS A 142 -5.64 -11.23 -4.12
N LEU A 143 -5.00 -10.21 -4.70
CA LEU A 143 -4.94 -10.02 -6.15
C LEU A 143 -4.26 -11.22 -6.85
N SER A 144 -3.17 -11.73 -6.28
CA SER A 144 -2.45 -12.87 -6.84
C SER A 144 -3.30 -14.15 -6.89
N LYS A 145 -4.20 -14.32 -5.91
CA LYS A 145 -5.16 -15.44 -5.81
C LYS A 145 -6.47 -15.20 -6.57
N GLY A 146 -6.73 -13.97 -7.06
CA GLY A 146 -8.01 -13.61 -7.66
C GLY A 146 -9.17 -13.44 -6.65
N GLU A 147 -8.84 -13.25 -5.37
CA GLU A 147 -9.78 -13.12 -4.24
C GLU A 147 -10.07 -11.65 -3.88
N LEU A 148 -9.67 -10.71 -4.74
CA LEU A 148 -9.88 -9.29 -4.49
C LEU A 148 -11.38 -8.95 -4.62
N PRO A 149 -11.99 -8.24 -3.66
CA PRO A 149 -13.40 -7.87 -3.72
C PRO A 149 -13.69 -7.01 -4.96
N LYS A 150 -14.56 -7.51 -5.85
CA LYS A 150 -14.87 -6.85 -7.14
C LYS A 150 -15.74 -5.61 -6.99
N ASP A 151 -16.45 -5.51 -5.87
CA ASP A 151 -17.24 -4.35 -5.46
C ASP A 151 -16.38 -3.16 -5.02
N GLU A 152 -15.19 -3.43 -4.49
CA GLU A 152 -14.24 -2.40 -4.07
C GLU A 152 -13.17 -2.12 -5.14
N TYR A 153 -12.71 -3.17 -5.84
CA TYR A 153 -11.67 -3.08 -6.86
C TYR A 153 -12.21 -3.52 -8.21
N TYR A 154 -12.90 -2.60 -8.90
CA TYR A 154 -13.45 -2.85 -10.22
C TYR A 154 -12.35 -3.04 -11.26
N CYS A 155 -12.45 -4.12 -12.03
CA CYS A 155 -11.57 -4.33 -13.18
C CYS A 155 -12.13 -3.57 -14.38
N MET A 156 -11.46 -2.47 -14.78
CA MET A 156 -11.93 -1.63 -15.89
C MET A 156 -11.93 -2.34 -17.25
N ASN A 157 -11.16 -3.42 -17.38
CA ASN A 157 -11.15 -4.28 -18.55
C ASN A 157 -11.63 -5.67 -18.11
N ASP A 158 -12.75 -6.16 -18.63
CA ASP A 158 -13.04 -7.58 -18.47
C ASP A 158 -11.86 -8.39 -19.04
N PRO A 159 -11.39 -9.44 -18.34
CA PRO A 159 -10.39 -10.31 -18.90
C PRO A 159 -10.99 -10.92 -20.17
N SER A 160 -10.61 -10.39 -21.32
CA SER A 160 -10.96 -10.97 -22.60
C SER A 160 -10.48 -12.42 -22.58
N PRO A 161 -11.29 -13.41 -23.00
CA PRO A 161 -10.88 -14.80 -23.04
C PRO A 161 -9.93 -15.01 -24.23
N SER A 162 -8.76 -14.38 -24.21
CA SER A 162 -7.69 -14.61 -25.20
C SER A 162 -6.53 -15.42 -24.61
N PHE A 163 -6.70 -15.99 -23.42
CA PHE A 163 -5.77 -16.98 -22.88
C PHE A 163 -6.51 -18.11 -22.16
N HIS A 164 -7.43 -18.76 -22.89
CA HIS A 164 -7.76 -20.14 -22.53
C HIS A 164 -6.69 -21.06 -23.08
N GLY A 165 -6.27 -21.99 -22.21
CA GLY A 165 -5.21 -22.93 -22.45
C GLY A 165 -5.38 -23.69 -23.77
N LEU A 166 -4.23 -24.12 -24.27
CA LEU A 166 -4.09 -25.06 -25.38
C LEU A 166 -5.22 -26.11 -25.34
N PRO A 167 -6.12 -26.16 -26.33
CA PRO A 167 -6.87 -27.38 -26.53
C PRO A 167 -5.86 -28.42 -27.02
N MET A 168 -5.72 -29.51 -26.26
CA MET A 168 -5.12 -30.73 -26.76
C MET A 168 -5.90 -31.15 -28.01
N SER A 169 -5.37 -30.81 -29.18
CA SER A 169 -5.88 -31.29 -30.46
C SER A 169 -5.26 -32.65 -30.71
N SER A 170 -6.11 -33.67 -30.61
CA SER A 170 -5.88 -35.04 -31.04
C SER A 170 -5.26 -35.09 -32.43
N SER A 171 -4.18 -35.86 -32.53
CA SER A 171 -3.50 -36.22 -33.77
C SER A 171 -4.45 -36.83 -34.79
N VAL A 172 -4.60 -36.19 -35.95
CA VAL A 172 -4.99 -36.85 -37.20
C VAL A 172 -4.07 -36.34 -38.30
N ARG A 173 -3.29 -37.28 -38.85
CA ARG A 173 -2.38 -37.11 -39.98
C ARG A 173 -3.17 -37.05 -41.28
N THR A 174 -2.96 -36.03 -42.10
CA THR A 174 -2.97 -36.12 -43.57
C THR A 174 -2.15 -34.98 -44.17
N SER A 175 -1.11 -35.31 -44.92
CA SER A 175 -0.36 -34.42 -45.82
C SER A 175 -0.82 -34.66 -47.28
N PRO A 176 -0.30 -33.97 -48.31
CA PRO A 176 -0.25 -32.52 -48.55
C PRO A 176 -0.74 -32.15 -49.98
N ALA A 177 -1.21 -30.92 -50.23
CA ALA A 177 -1.16 -30.34 -51.58
C ALA A 177 -1.34 -28.80 -51.60
N HIS A 178 -0.35 -28.13 -52.21
CA HIS A 178 -0.38 -26.81 -52.87
C HIS A 178 -0.28 -25.51 -52.02
N GLN A 179 0.80 -24.78 -52.29
CA GLN A 179 0.98 -23.32 -52.15
C GLN A 179 1.08 -22.70 -53.56
N PRO A 180 1.12 -21.35 -53.76
CA PRO A 180 0.78 -20.22 -52.89
C PRO A 180 -0.15 -19.18 -53.58
N ALA A 181 -0.68 -18.20 -52.82
CA ALA A 181 -1.14 -16.93 -53.41
C ALA A 181 -0.73 -15.75 -52.51
N HIS A 182 0.18 -14.93 -53.04
CA HIS A 182 0.68 -13.70 -52.42
C HIS A 182 -0.38 -12.59 -52.53
N SER A 183 -0.72 -11.93 -51.42
CA SER A 183 -1.44 -10.67 -51.45
C SER A 183 -0.53 -9.56 -50.93
N MET A 184 0.00 -8.77 -51.87
CA MET A 184 0.62 -7.49 -51.61
C MET A 184 -0.46 -6.41 -51.60
N ARG A 185 -0.91 -6.00 -50.41
CA ARG A 185 -1.44 -4.65 -50.26
C ARG A 185 -0.99 -4.03 -48.94
N SER A 186 0.08 -3.26 -49.08
CA SER A 186 0.57 -2.30 -48.09
C SER A 186 -0.57 -1.39 -47.63
N ARG A 187 -0.90 -1.44 -46.33
CA ARG A 187 -1.70 -0.40 -45.67
C ARG A 187 -0.78 0.36 -44.72
N ARG A 188 -0.57 1.62 -45.07
CA ARG A 188 0.28 2.59 -44.38
C ARG A 188 -0.09 2.70 -42.90
N THR A 189 0.91 2.44 -42.07
CA THR A 189 1.29 3.10 -40.82
C THR A 189 0.20 3.94 -40.12
N GLY A 190 -0.54 3.31 -39.20
CA GLY A 190 -1.16 3.96 -38.05
C GLY A 190 -0.31 3.68 -36.80
N GLY A 191 0.01 4.73 -36.04
CA GLY A 191 0.91 4.69 -34.88
C GLY A 191 0.56 3.59 -33.87
N THR A 192 1.35 2.51 -33.88
CA THR A 192 1.22 1.37 -32.97
C THR A 192 2.35 1.47 -31.95
N TRP A 193 2.12 2.19 -30.85
CA TRP A 193 3.11 2.39 -29.78
C TRP A 193 3.29 1.18 -28.86
N ALA A 194 2.53 0.10 -29.07
CA ALA A 194 2.67 -1.15 -28.32
C ALA A 194 2.85 -2.33 -29.29
N ARG A 195 4.09 -2.57 -29.74
CA ARG A 195 4.46 -3.87 -30.28
C ARG A 195 5.00 -4.75 -29.13
N PRO A 196 4.54 -6.00 -28.96
CA PRO A 196 5.22 -6.96 -28.10
C PRO A 196 6.59 -7.24 -28.72
N ARG A 197 7.68 -6.86 -28.04
CA ARG A 197 9.05 -7.21 -28.46
C ARG A 197 9.31 -8.68 -28.12
N GLY A 198 8.81 -9.57 -28.97
CA GLY A 198 9.31 -10.92 -29.11
C GLY A 198 10.13 -11.00 -30.39
N SER A 199 11.36 -10.49 -30.37
CA SER A 199 12.37 -10.80 -31.37
C SER A 199 13.59 -11.33 -30.64
N ASP A 200 13.87 -12.60 -30.91
CA ASP A 200 15.11 -13.29 -30.61
C ASP A 200 16.17 -12.79 -31.61
N ASP A 201 16.94 -11.77 -31.23
CA ASP A 201 18.15 -11.38 -31.93
C ASP A 201 19.34 -11.54 -30.98
N GLY A 202 20.06 -12.65 -31.21
CA GLY A 202 21.31 -12.97 -30.54
C GLY A 202 22.33 -11.85 -30.73
N TYR A 203 22.51 -11.05 -29.68
CA TYR A 203 23.66 -10.17 -29.53
C TYR A 203 24.11 -10.16 -28.06
N SER A 204 25.23 -10.84 -27.84
CA SER A 204 26.00 -10.86 -26.61
C SER A 204 26.45 -9.45 -26.24
N SER A 205 25.97 -8.97 -25.09
CA SER A 205 26.65 -7.95 -24.31
C SER A 205 26.35 -8.22 -22.84
N ASP A 206 27.41 -8.62 -22.15
CA ASP A 206 27.45 -8.93 -20.74
C ASP A 206 27.07 -7.69 -19.93
N SER A 207 25.89 -7.73 -19.32
CA SER A 207 25.42 -6.70 -18.40
C SER A 207 24.62 -7.40 -17.32
N VAL A 208 25.12 -7.29 -16.08
CA VAL A 208 24.60 -7.95 -14.87
C VAL A 208 23.10 -7.66 -14.63
N LEU A 209 22.57 -6.58 -15.23
CA LEU A 209 21.16 -6.20 -15.21
C LEU A 209 20.25 -7.06 -16.10
N LYS A 210 20.79 -7.76 -17.12
CA LYS A 210 20.00 -8.62 -18.00
C LYS A 210 19.65 -9.97 -17.36
N HIS A 211 20.49 -10.50 -16.49
CA HIS A 211 20.24 -11.79 -15.84
C HIS A 211 18.99 -11.74 -14.96
N SER A 212 18.84 -10.71 -14.13
CA SER A 212 17.62 -10.49 -13.34
C SER A 212 16.39 -10.27 -14.22
N SER A 213 16.50 -9.54 -15.35
CA SER A 213 15.38 -9.33 -16.28
C SER A 213 14.85 -10.60 -16.95
N SER A 214 15.71 -11.60 -17.15
CA SER A 214 15.36 -12.87 -17.81
C SER A 214 14.57 -13.80 -16.88
N ASP A 215 14.84 -13.75 -15.57
CA ASP A 215 14.09 -14.50 -14.57
C ASP A 215 12.65 -13.97 -14.51
N PHE A 216 12.45 -12.65 -14.47
CA PHE A 216 11.11 -12.06 -14.42
C PHE A 216 10.23 -12.40 -15.64
N LYS A 217 10.81 -12.60 -16.82
CA LYS A 217 10.07 -13.07 -18.01
C LYS A 217 9.47 -14.46 -17.83
N LYS A 218 9.98 -15.28 -16.90
CA LYS A 218 9.47 -16.61 -16.56
C LYS A 218 8.51 -16.61 -15.37
N LEU A 219 8.31 -15.47 -14.70
CA LEU A 219 7.53 -15.32 -13.46
C LEU A 219 6.03 -15.00 -13.69
N GLY A 220 5.52 -15.12 -14.91
CA GLY A 220 4.10 -14.93 -15.21
C GLY A 220 3.66 -13.45 -15.33
N GLN A 221 2.37 -13.18 -15.11
CA GLN A 221 1.78 -11.84 -15.27
C GLN A 221 2.31 -10.88 -14.20
N ARG A 222 2.80 -9.71 -14.66
CA ARG A 222 3.32 -8.65 -13.80
C ARG A 222 2.19 -7.94 -13.05
N ILE A 223 2.44 -7.57 -11.80
CA ILE A 223 1.55 -6.75 -10.99
C ILE A 223 2.14 -5.35 -10.88
N PHE A 224 1.41 -4.34 -11.35
CA PHE A 224 1.77 -2.94 -11.18
C PHE A 224 0.90 -2.33 -10.09
N VAL A 225 1.52 -1.74 -9.08
CA VAL A 225 0.86 -1.01 -8.01
C VAL A 225 1.34 0.43 -8.08
N PHE A 226 0.42 1.40 -8.11
CA PHE A 226 0.75 2.81 -7.99
C PHE A 226 0.10 3.41 -6.75
N VAL A 227 0.90 3.94 -5.82
CA VAL A 227 0.42 4.60 -4.60
C VAL A 227 0.45 6.12 -4.79
N ILE A 228 -0.75 6.71 -4.85
CA ILE A 228 -0.93 8.15 -4.96
C ILE A 228 -0.68 8.79 -3.58
N GLY A 229 0.02 9.92 -3.54
CA GLY A 229 0.30 10.66 -2.31
C GLY A 229 1.65 10.31 -1.66
N GLY A 230 2.14 9.10 -1.90
CA GLY A 230 3.48 8.64 -1.53
C GLY A 230 3.50 7.23 -0.96
N ALA A 231 4.65 6.56 -1.07
CA ALA A 231 4.86 5.22 -0.52
C ALA A 231 5.98 5.21 0.51
N THR A 232 5.91 4.27 1.43
CA THR A 232 6.86 4.09 2.53
C THR A 232 7.89 3.00 2.21
N ARG A 233 9.04 3.07 2.88
CA ARG A 233 10.08 2.02 2.78
C ARG A 233 9.58 0.64 3.25
N SER A 234 8.61 0.62 4.18
CA SER A 234 7.96 -0.61 4.64
C SER A 234 7.15 -1.29 3.54
N GLU A 235 6.44 -0.51 2.71
CA GLU A 235 5.71 -1.02 1.54
C GLU A 235 6.65 -1.52 0.46
N LEU A 236 7.75 -0.80 0.19
CA LEU A 236 8.78 -1.25 -0.74
C LEU A 236 9.38 -2.60 -0.31
N ARG A 237 9.67 -2.75 1.00
CA ARG A 237 10.14 -4.02 1.57
C ARG A 237 9.10 -5.14 1.40
N ALA A 238 7.83 -4.85 1.66
CA ALA A 238 6.75 -5.83 1.52
C ALA A 238 6.61 -6.30 0.06
N VAL A 239 6.64 -5.37 -0.90
CA VAL A 239 6.61 -5.67 -2.34
C VAL A 239 7.79 -6.55 -2.76
N HIS A 240 9.00 -6.21 -2.34
CA HIS A 240 10.18 -7.02 -2.64
C HIS A 240 10.07 -8.44 -2.06
N LYS A 241 9.58 -8.57 -0.82
CA LYS A 241 9.31 -9.87 -0.19
C LYS A 241 8.28 -10.68 -0.98
N LEU A 242 7.20 -10.04 -1.42
CA LEU A 242 6.14 -10.69 -2.18
C LEU A 242 6.58 -11.13 -3.58
N THR A 243 7.45 -10.38 -4.25
CA THR A 243 8.02 -10.78 -5.54
C THR A 243 8.70 -12.15 -5.45
N SER A 244 9.51 -12.37 -4.41
CA SER A 244 10.15 -13.66 -4.15
C SER A 244 9.15 -14.75 -3.73
N LYS A 245 8.19 -14.41 -2.86
CA LYS A 245 7.19 -15.36 -2.33
C LYS A 245 6.23 -15.87 -3.41
N LEU A 246 5.73 -14.97 -4.25
CA LEU A 246 4.74 -15.27 -5.28
C LEU A 246 5.36 -15.75 -6.58
N LYS A 247 6.69 -15.64 -6.73
CA LYS A 247 7.39 -15.88 -7.99
C LYS A 247 6.73 -15.12 -9.14
N ARG A 248 6.38 -13.86 -8.90
CA ARG A 248 5.76 -12.91 -9.84
C ARG A 248 6.44 -11.56 -9.70
N GLU A 249 6.64 -10.84 -10.80
CA GLU A 249 7.19 -9.49 -10.76
C GLU A 249 6.14 -8.51 -10.24
N VAL A 250 6.38 -7.94 -9.05
CA VAL A 250 5.57 -6.86 -8.48
C VAL A 250 6.34 -5.56 -8.55
N ILE A 251 5.77 -4.58 -9.25
CA ILE A 251 6.37 -3.26 -9.47
C ILE A 251 5.55 -2.23 -8.70
N LEU A 252 6.21 -1.55 -7.76
CA LEU A 252 5.64 -0.45 -6.98
C LEU A 252 6.09 0.88 -7.59
N GLY A 253 5.13 1.71 -7.98
CA GLY A 253 5.31 3.13 -8.26
C GLY A 253 4.61 3.99 -7.20
N SER A 254 5.09 5.20 -6.99
CA SER A 254 4.44 6.17 -6.11
C SER A 254 4.71 7.60 -6.57
N SER A 255 3.89 8.55 -6.12
CA SER A 255 4.12 9.98 -6.38
C SER A 255 5.38 10.50 -5.68
N SER A 256 5.72 9.94 -4.52
CA SER A 256 6.93 10.26 -3.75
C SER A 256 7.26 9.11 -2.79
N LEU A 257 8.46 9.09 -2.22
CA LEU A 257 8.84 8.17 -1.14
C LEU A 257 8.89 8.96 0.16
N ASP A 258 8.02 8.61 1.10
CA ASP A 258 7.81 9.37 2.32
C ASP A 258 8.34 8.67 3.56
N ASP A 259 9.00 9.46 4.41
CA ASP A 259 9.29 9.15 5.79
C ASP A 259 8.23 9.75 6.74
N PRO A 260 8.10 9.25 7.98
CA PRO A 260 7.11 9.75 8.94
C PRO A 260 7.10 11.29 9.13
N PRO A 261 8.25 12.00 9.21
CA PRO A 261 8.24 13.47 9.30
C PRO A 261 7.65 14.15 8.05
N GLN A 262 7.91 13.60 6.86
CA GLN A 262 7.38 14.13 5.59
C GLN A 262 5.87 13.94 5.52
N PHE A 263 5.39 12.76 5.92
CA PHE A 263 3.96 12.47 6.01
C PHE A 263 3.24 13.41 6.99
N ILE A 264 3.81 13.65 8.17
CA ILE A 264 3.28 14.61 9.14
C ILE A 264 3.21 16.01 8.52
N THR A 265 4.25 16.43 7.82
CA THR A 265 4.32 17.76 7.20
C THR A 265 3.25 17.92 6.14
N LYS A 266 3.07 16.93 5.26
CA LYS A 266 1.99 16.90 4.26
C LYS A 266 0.62 17.03 4.92
N LEU A 267 0.39 16.28 6.01
CA LEU A 267 -0.88 16.36 6.73
C LEU A 267 -1.12 17.71 7.41
N LYS A 268 -0.09 18.40 7.89
CA LYS A 268 -0.23 19.77 8.40
C LYS A 268 -0.57 20.78 7.31
N MET A 269 -0.04 20.56 6.11
CA MET A 269 -0.27 21.42 4.95
C MET A 269 -1.64 21.20 4.31
N MET A 270 -2.35 20.12 4.66
CA MET A 270 -3.75 19.91 4.26
C MET A 270 -4.66 20.84 5.07
N SER A 271 -4.63 22.14 4.81
CA SER A 271 -5.63 23.07 5.35
C SER A 271 -7.00 22.80 4.70
N VAL A 272 -8.08 22.98 5.46
CA VAL A 272 -9.48 22.77 5.03
C VAL A 272 -9.93 23.81 3.99
N ASP A 273 -9.12 24.82 3.72
CA ASP A 273 -9.39 25.81 2.68
C ASP A 273 -8.94 25.30 1.30
N GLU A 274 -9.95 25.08 0.45
CA GLU A 274 -9.88 24.97 -1.01
C GLU A 274 -9.19 23.72 -1.59
N LEU A 275 -9.85 22.57 -1.45
CA LEU A 275 -10.00 21.68 -2.62
C LEU A 275 -11.31 22.05 -3.32
N THR A 276 -11.38 23.25 -3.87
CA THR A 276 -12.40 23.60 -4.86
C THR A 276 -12.11 22.76 -6.10
N LEU A 277 -13.06 21.91 -6.48
CA LEU A 277 -13.02 21.10 -7.70
C LEU A 277 -13.12 21.96 -8.99
N ASP A 278 -13.12 23.28 -8.85
CA ASP A 278 -13.30 24.25 -9.95
C ASP A 278 -12.04 24.46 -10.80
N ASP A 279 -10.87 23.98 -10.37
CA ASP A 279 -9.61 24.09 -11.14
C ASP A 279 -9.36 22.91 -12.09
N LEU A 280 -10.24 21.91 -12.13
CA LEU A 280 -10.20 20.86 -13.15
C LEU A 280 -11.11 21.24 -14.32
N GLN A 281 -10.60 22.13 -15.19
CA GLN A 281 -11.11 22.21 -16.56
C GLN A 281 -10.77 20.89 -17.28
N ILE A 282 -11.77 20.03 -17.45
CA ILE A 282 -11.81 19.01 -18.51
C ILE A 282 -12.47 19.64 -19.73
#